data_AF-A0A6J6IML9-F1
#
_entry.id   AF-A0A6J6IML9-F1
#
_cell.length_a   1.000
_cell.length_b   1.000
_cell.length_c   1.000
_cell.angle_alpha   90.00
_cell.angle_beta   90.00
_cell.angle_gamma   90.00
#
_symmetry.space_group_name_H-M   'P 1'
#
loop_
_entity.id
_entity.type
_entity.pdbx_description
1 polymer ?
#
loop_
_entity_poly.entity_id
_entity_poly.type
_entity_poly.pdbx_seq_one_letter_code
_entity_poly.pdbx_strand_id
1 'polypeptide(L)'
;MWVYAFGFASRESFNRIEDDAWKARSEARCLIAENERFALQDLGKMNANDTAALKKKADIVATATDSLERAIDDIAKDKPVGPKGQELVPQWISDYRIYIQNRRQFVDKLRTASTRPFFSETEVEGVPISERIGKFARENDMRTCQPPLDLSV
;
A
#
# COMPACT_ATOMS: atom_id res chain seq x y z
N MET A 1 46.07 -18.51 -19.73
CA MET A 1 44.68 -18.70 -20.20
C MET A 1 43.77 -18.29 -19.06
N TRP A 2 43.03 -17.19 -19.18
CA TRP A 2 42.08 -16.74 -18.16
C TRP A 2 40.68 -17.15 -18.60
N VAL A 3 40.03 -18.03 -17.84
CA VAL A 3 38.64 -18.42 -18.09
C VAL A 3 37.76 -17.45 -17.30
N TYR A 4 37.03 -16.60 -18.01
CA TYR A 4 35.99 -15.76 -17.42
C TYR A 4 34.71 -16.59 -17.28
N ALA A 5 34.32 -16.91 -16.05
CA ALA A 5 32.99 -17.43 -15.76
C ALA A 5 32.02 -16.25 -15.65
N PHE A 6 31.40 -15.85 -16.75
CA PHE A 6 30.22 -15.00 -16.71
C PHE A 6 29.04 -15.87 -16.30
N GLY A 7 28.78 -15.94 -14.99
CA GLY A 7 27.52 -16.48 -14.48
C GLY A 7 26.38 -15.56 -14.92
N PHE A 8 25.42 -16.09 -15.67
CA PHE A 8 24.16 -15.40 -15.91
C PHE A 8 23.41 -15.30 -14.57
N ALA A 9 23.59 -14.20 -13.85
CA ALA A 9 22.72 -13.90 -12.72
C ALA A 9 21.28 -13.88 -13.25
N SER A 10 20.40 -14.65 -12.61
CA SER A 10 18.97 -14.65 -12.94
C SER A 10 18.48 -13.20 -12.98
N ARG A 11 17.85 -12.79 -14.09
CA ARG A 11 17.25 -11.45 -14.26
C ARG A 11 15.97 -11.27 -13.43
N GLU A 12 15.67 -12.22 -12.56
CA GLU A 12 14.49 -12.20 -11.75
C GLU A 12 14.58 -11.10 -10.68
N SER A 13 13.51 -10.33 -10.53
CA SER A 13 13.44 -9.31 -9.49
C SER A 13 13.62 -9.94 -8.09
N PHE A 14 14.36 -9.23 -7.24
CA PHE A 14 14.54 -9.61 -5.84
C PHE A 14 13.19 -9.81 -5.11
N ASN A 15 12.14 -9.05 -5.43
CA ASN A 15 10.86 -9.19 -4.74
C ASN A 15 9.91 -10.22 -5.35
N ARG A 16 10.21 -10.75 -6.55
CA ARG A 16 9.31 -11.67 -7.25
C ARG A 16 9.18 -12.98 -6.48
N ILE A 17 7.96 -13.45 -6.27
CA ILE A 17 7.65 -14.74 -5.64
C ILE A 17 7.03 -15.70 -6.66
N GLU A 18 7.33 -16.98 -6.51
CA GLU A 18 6.91 -18.07 -7.40
C GLU A 18 5.56 -18.69 -6.98
N ASP A 19 4.62 -17.87 -6.50
CA ASP A 19 3.28 -18.32 -6.11
C ASP A 19 2.20 -17.49 -6.82
N ASP A 20 1.92 -17.86 -8.08
CA ASP A 20 0.90 -17.20 -8.90
C ASP A 20 -0.50 -17.31 -8.28
N ALA A 21 -0.80 -18.40 -7.58
CA ALA A 21 -2.09 -18.60 -6.95
C ALA A 21 -2.30 -17.64 -5.78
N TRP A 22 -1.28 -17.45 -4.92
CA TRP A 22 -1.35 -16.47 -3.83
C TRP A 22 -1.42 -15.04 -4.39
N LYS A 23 -0.62 -14.71 -5.41
CA LYS A 23 -0.66 -13.37 -6.04
C LYS A 23 -2.05 -13.04 -6.58
N ALA A 24 -2.70 -13.98 -7.26
CA ALA A 24 -4.06 -13.80 -7.76
C ALA A 24 -5.11 -13.61 -6.65
N ARG A 25 -4.99 -14.37 -5.54
CA ARG A 25 -5.89 -14.21 -4.38
C ARG A 25 -5.68 -12.87 -3.67
N SER A 26 -4.42 -12.44 -3.52
CA SER A 26 -4.08 -11.16 -2.91
C SER A 26 -4.57 -9.99 -3.76
N GLU A 27 -4.35 -10.02 -5.08
CA GLU A 27 -4.88 -9.03 -6.03
C GLU A 27 -6.41 -8.93 -5.92
N ALA A 28 -7.13 -10.06 -5.86
CA ALA A 28 -8.58 -10.03 -5.70
C ALA A 28 -9.05 -9.35 -4.39
N ARG A 29 -8.31 -9.54 -3.29
CA ARG A 29 -8.60 -8.87 -1.99
C ARG A 29 -8.33 -7.37 -2.07
N CYS A 30 -7.22 -6.96 -2.69
CA CYS A 30 -6.89 -5.55 -2.87
C CYS A 30 -7.89 -4.84 -3.81
N LEU A 31 -8.35 -5.51 -4.87
CA LEU A 31 -9.37 -4.99 -5.79
C LEU A 31 -10.68 -4.68 -5.07
N ILE A 32 -11.10 -5.49 -4.10
CA ILE A 32 -12.30 -5.20 -3.28
C ILE A 32 -12.11 -3.87 -2.52
N ALA A 33 -10.98 -3.71 -1.82
CA ALA A 33 -10.71 -2.48 -1.09
C ALA A 33 -10.56 -1.26 -2.01
N GLU A 34 -9.97 -1.43 -3.19
CA GLU A 34 -9.86 -0.39 -4.22
C GLU A 34 -11.24 0.06 -4.72
N ASN A 35 -12.14 -0.88 -5.03
CA ASN A 35 -13.51 -0.57 -5.46
C ASN A 35 -14.28 0.18 -4.38
N GLU A 36 -14.17 -0.26 -3.12
CA GLU A 36 -14.76 0.44 -1.97
C GLU A 36 -14.22 1.88 -1.86
N ARG A 37 -12.90 2.06 -2.01
CA ARG A 37 -12.28 3.39 -1.99
C ARG A 37 -12.74 4.26 -3.16
N PHE A 38 -12.86 3.71 -4.36
CA PHE A 38 -13.32 4.46 -5.53
C PHE A 38 -14.78 4.89 -5.41
N ALA A 39 -15.63 4.09 -4.77
CA ALA A 39 -17.01 4.47 -4.47
C ALA A 39 -17.12 5.68 -3.51
N LEU A 40 -16.05 5.98 -2.75
CA LEU A 40 -15.97 7.12 -1.83
C LEU A 40 -15.40 8.38 -2.47
N GLN A 41 -15.06 8.37 -3.76
CA GLN A 41 -14.43 9.53 -4.41
C GLN A 41 -15.33 10.77 -4.36
N ASP A 42 -14.83 11.81 -3.70
CA ASP A 42 -15.35 13.17 -3.80
C ASP A 42 -14.46 13.95 -4.76
N LEU A 43 -14.90 14.09 -6.02
CA LEU A 43 -14.20 14.84 -7.07
C LEU A 43 -14.49 16.35 -7.02
N GLY A 44 -15.27 16.80 -6.04
CA GLY A 44 -15.51 18.21 -5.81
C GLY A 44 -14.22 18.95 -5.44
N LYS A 45 -14.11 20.23 -5.82
CA LYS A 45 -13.01 21.09 -5.37
C LYS A 45 -13.15 21.31 -3.86
N MET A 46 -12.25 20.71 -3.09
CA MET A 46 -12.18 20.92 -1.64
C MET A 46 -11.53 22.28 -1.34
N ASN A 47 -12.16 23.11 -0.51
CA ASN A 47 -11.50 24.28 0.06
C ASN A 47 -10.56 23.81 1.19
N ALA A 48 -9.25 24.07 1.03
CA ALA A 48 -8.24 23.62 1.99
C ALA A 48 -8.34 24.27 3.38
N ASN A 49 -9.06 25.39 3.52
CA ASN A 49 -9.24 26.13 4.77
C ASN A 49 -10.66 26.00 5.34
N ASP A 50 -11.48 25.09 4.79
CA ASP A 50 -12.82 24.80 5.29
C ASP A 50 -12.77 23.60 6.25
N THR A 51 -12.91 23.89 7.55
CA THR A 51 -12.87 22.87 8.60
C THR A 51 -13.96 21.80 8.46
N ALA A 52 -15.14 22.13 7.92
CA ALA A 52 -16.20 21.15 7.66
C ALA A 52 -15.81 20.22 6.51
N ALA A 53 -15.20 20.77 5.45
CA ALA A 53 -14.66 19.98 4.35
C ALA A 53 -13.51 19.06 4.80
N LEU A 54 -12.63 19.54 5.69
CA LEU A 54 -11.54 18.73 6.25
C LEU A 54 -12.05 17.56 7.10
N LYS A 55 -13.10 17.78 7.92
CA LYS A 55 -13.75 16.69 8.67
C LYS A 55 -14.40 15.67 7.75
N LYS A 56 -15.12 16.12 6.72
CA LYS A 56 -15.69 15.22 5.69
C LYS A 56 -14.60 14.40 4.99
N LYS A 57 -13.47 15.03 4.64
CA LYS A 57 -12.30 14.33 4.09
C LYS A 57 -11.74 13.31 5.08
N ALA A 58 -11.67 13.64 6.37
CA ALA A 58 -11.21 12.72 7.41
C ALA A 58 -12.08 11.45 7.45
N ASP A 59 -13.40 11.60 7.34
CA ASP A 59 -14.33 10.46 7.35
C ASP A 59 -14.15 9.58 6.10
N ILE A 60 -14.02 10.20 4.91
CA ILE A 60 -13.73 9.47 3.66
C ILE A 60 -12.42 8.67 3.78
N VAL A 61 -11.36 9.31 4.29
CA VAL A 61 -10.05 8.67 4.43
C VAL A 61 -10.08 7.58 5.49
N ALA A 62 -10.84 7.76 6.58
CA ALA A 62 -11.03 6.73 7.59
C ALA A 62 -11.69 5.49 6.98
N THR A 63 -12.81 5.65 6.28
CA THR A 63 -13.53 4.53 5.63
C THR A 63 -12.67 3.85 4.56
N ALA A 64 -11.95 4.61 3.74
CA ALA A 64 -11.01 4.06 2.77
C ALA A 64 -9.81 3.33 3.42
N THR A 65 -9.42 3.73 4.63
CA THR A 65 -8.36 3.06 5.38
C THR A 65 -8.88 1.78 6.03
N ASP A 66 -10.14 1.75 6.47
CA ASP A 66 -10.79 0.53 6.96
C ASP A 66 -10.87 -0.54 5.87
N SER A 67 -11.18 -0.17 4.61
CA SER A 67 -11.22 -1.13 3.51
C SER A 67 -9.84 -1.72 3.20
N LEU A 68 -8.82 -0.87 3.17
CA LEU A 68 -7.44 -1.30 2.99
C LEU A 68 -6.99 -2.24 4.13
N GLU A 69 -7.27 -1.88 5.38
CA GLU A 69 -6.90 -2.69 6.54
C GLU A 69 -7.54 -4.08 6.51
N ARG A 70 -8.84 -4.18 6.15
CA ARG A 70 -9.51 -5.46 5.95
C ARG A 70 -8.84 -6.31 4.87
N ALA A 71 -8.48 -5.72 3.73
CA ALA A 71 -7.80 -6.46 2.66
C ALA A 71 -6.45 -7.01 3.13
N ILE A 72 -5.64 -6.20 3.85
CA ILE A 72 -4.35 -6.65 4.38
C ILE A 72 -4.52 -7.68 5.50
N ASP A 73 -5.56 -7.58 6.35
CA ASP A 73 -5.92 -8.60 7.33
C ASP A 73 -6.24 -9.94 6.66
N ASP A 74 -7.01 -9.92 5.58
CA ASP A 74 -7.39 -11.12 4.86
C ASP A 74 -6.22 -11.73 4.10
N ILE A 75 -5.32 -10.92 3.54
CA ILE A 75 -4.07 -11.39 2.95
C ILE A 75 -3.18 -12.02 4.02
N ALA A 76 -3.07 -11.43 5.21
CA ALA A 76 -2.23 -11.94 6.29
C ALA A 76 -2.67 -13.32 6.84
N LYS A 77 -3.93 -13.69 6.65
CA LYS A 77 -4.44 -15.04 7.01
C LYS A 77 -3.99 -16.13 6.02
N ASP A 78 -3.52 -15.74 4.84
CA ASP A 78 -3.18 -16.63 3.72
C ASP A 78 -1.67 -16.60 3.45
N LYS A 79 -1.02 -17.76 3.55
CA LYS A 79 0.43 -17.86 3.41
C LYS A 79 0.81 -18.22 1.97
N PRO A 80 1.80 -17.55 1.36
CA PRO A 80 2.34 -18.00 0.09
C PRO A 80 3.11 -19.31 0.26
N VAL A 81 3.20 -20.09 -0.82
CA VAL A 81 4.12 -21.21 -0.94
C VAL A 81 5.52 -20.73 -1.34
N GLY A 82 6.51 -21.56 -1.04
CA GLY A 82 7.90 -21.31 -1.39
C GLY A 82 8.64 -20.43 -0.36
N PRO A 83 9.97 -20.63 -0.22
CA PRO A 83 10.76 -19.98 0.84
C PRO A 83 10.77 -18.45 0.70
N LYS A 84 10.90 -17.94 -0.53
CA LYS A 84 10.97 -16.50 -0.80
C LYS A 84 9.65 -15.79 -0.49
N GLY A 85 8.51 -16.40 -0.82
CA GLY A 85 7.21 -15.88 -0.43
C GLY A 85 7.03 -15.82 1.08
N GLN A 86 7.40 -16.91 1.78
CA GLN A 86 7.32 -16.99 3.24
C GLN A 86 8.23 -15.99 3.96
N GLU A 87 9.31 -15.55 3.33
CA GLU A 87 10.22 -14.52 3.84
C GLU A 87 9.70 -13.10 3.56
N LEU A 88 9.32 -12.81 2.31
CA LEU A 88 9.04 -11.43 1.86
C LEU A 88 7.61 -10.97 2.17
N VAL A 89 6.61 -11.85 2.09
CA VAL A 89 5.21 -11.46 2.32
C VAL A 89 4.96 -10.91 3.73
N PRO A 90 5.50 -11.51 4.81
CA PRO A 90 5.37 -10.93 6.14
C PRO A 90 5.97 -9.52 6.25
N GLN A 91 7.10 -9.26 5.58
CA GLN A 91 7.73 -7.93 5.55
C GLN A 91 6.84 -6.93 4.81
N TRP A 92 6.31 -7.31 3.64
CA TRP A 92 5.40 -6.48 2.87
C TRP A 92 4.09 -6.16 3.62
N ILE A 93 3.55 -7.14 4.36
CA ILE A 93 2.39 -6.92 5.25
C ILE A 93 2.76 -5.94 6.37
N SER A 94 3.94 -6.07 6.97
CA SER A 94 4.43 -5.15 8.01
C SER A 94 4.55 -3.71 7.48
N ASP A 95 5.09 -3.55 6.27
CA ASP A 95 5.19 -2.26 5.60
C ASP A 95 3.78 -1.64 5.40
N TYR A 96 2.79 -2.46 5.01
CA TYR A 96 1.41 -2.03 4.93
C TYR A 96 0.81 -1.59 6.27
N ARG A 97 1.16 -2.25 7.38
CA ARG A 97 0.69 -1.83 8.72
C ARG A 97 1.22 -0.45 9.10
N ILE A 98 2.48 -0.17 8.76
CA ILE A 98 3.06 1.16 8.94
C ILE A 98 2.31 2.19 8.07
N TYR A 99 2.07 1.87 6.80
CA TYR A 99 1.31 2.76 5.91
C TYR A 99 -0.12 3.03 6.39
N ILE A 100 -0.83 2.01 6.87
CA ILE A 100 -2.17 2.15 7.48
C ILE A 100 -2.09 3.07 8.70
N GLN A 101 -1.10 2.89 9.58
CA GLN A 101 -0.91 3.76 10.74
C GLN A 101 -0.69 5.22 10.34
N ASN A 102 0.11 5.49 9.30
CA ASN A 102 0.31 6.84 8.77
C ASN A 102 -1.00 7.47 8.29
N ARG A 103 -1.85 6.68 7.62
CA ARG A 103 -3.19 7.14 7.19
C ARG A 103 -4.10 7.45 8.37
N ARG A 104 -4.08 6.63 9.44
CA ARG A 104 -4.84 6.90 10.67
C ARG A 104 -4.41 8.21 11.33
N GLN A 105 -3.10 8.43 11.46
CA GLN A 105 -2.57 9.68 11.98
C GLN A 105 -2.99 10.89 11.12
N PHE A 106 -3.07 10.72 9.81
CA PHE A 106 -3.54 11.77 8.91
C PHE A 106 -5.03 12.09 9.10
N VAL A 107 -5.87 11.07 9.33
CA VAL A 107 -7.29 11.27 9.71
C VAL A 107 -7.39 12.11 10.98
N ASP A 108 -6.61 11.81 12.02
CA ASP A 108 -6.63 12.56 13.27
C ASP A 108 -6.20 14.03 13.09
N LYS A 109 -5.19 14.27 12.24
CA LYS A 109 -4.78 15.63 11.85
C LYS A 109 -5.90 16.37 11.11
N LEU A 110 -6.56 15.72 10.14
CA LEU A 110 -7.66 16.34 9.39
C LEU A 110 -8.82 16.77 10.29
N ARG A 111 -9.11 16.01 11.36
CA ARG A 111 -10.22 16.29 12.28
C ARG A 111 -10.02 17.58 13.09
N THR A 112 -8.78 17.98 13.31
CA THR A 112 -8.42 19.11 14.19
C THR A 112 -7.81 20.30 13.46
N ALA A 113 -7.45 20.13 12.18
CA ALA A 113 -6.78 21.18 11.41
C ALA A 113 -7.73 22.29 10.95
N SER A 114 -7.19 23.52 10.89
CA SER A 114 -7.83 24.68 10.25
C SER A 114 -7.48 24.81 8.76
N THR A 115 -6.38 24.17 8.34
CA THR A 115 -5.88 24.12 6.96
C THR A 115 -5.44 22.69 6.66
N ARG A 116 -5.65 22.22 5.43
CA ARG A 116 -5.29 20.85 5.02
C ARG A 116 -3.81 20.55 5.37
N PRO A 117 -3.53 19.57 6.25
CA PRO A 117 -2.17 19.15 6.54
C PRO A 117 -1.58 18.34 5.37
N PHE A 118 -0.26 18.24 5.35
CA PHE A 118 0.44 17.32 4.45
C PHE A 118 0.32 15.88 4.95
N PHE A 119 0.18 14.93 4.02
CA PHE A 119 0.24 13.51 4.33
C PHE A 119 1.70 13.06 4.39
N SER A 120 2.19 12.77 5.60
CA SER A 120 3.56 12.31 5.82
C SER A 120 3.59 10.79 5.96
N GLU A 121 4.51 10.17 5.24
CA GLU A 121 4.76 8.74 5.33
C GLU A 121 6.01 8.45 6.15
N THR A 122 6.06 7.27 6.76
CA THR A 122 7.29 6.73 7.36
C THR A 122 8.28 6.39 6.25
N GLU A 123 9.54 6.73 6.47
CA GLU A 123 10.65 6.29 5.63
C GLU A 123 11.39 5.14 6.30
N VAL A 124 11.70 4.10 5.54
CA VAL A 124 12.54 2.98 5.97
C VAL A 124 13.75 2.98 5.06
N GLU A 125 14.93 3.20 5.63
CA GLU A 125 16.21 3.30 4.89
C GLU A 125 16.19 4.43 3.85
N GLY A 126 15.50 5.53 4.14
CA GLY A 126 15.38 6.69 3.24
C GLY A 126 14.42 6.47 2.07
N VAL A 127 13.62 5.40 2.09
CA VAL A 127 12.59 5.11 1.09
C VAL A 127 11.21 5.23 1.74
N PRO A 128 10.28 6.03 1.17
CA PRO A 128 8.90 6.06 1.63
C PRO A 128 8.28 4.67 1.65
N ILE A 129 7.53 4.36 2.71
CA ILE A 129 6.95 3.02 2.88
C ILE A 129 6.04 2.63 1.71
N SER A 130 5.31 3.59 1.12
CA SER A 130 4.52 3.38 -0.10
C SER A 130 5.36 2.85 -1.26
N GLU A 131 6.58 3.34 -1.46
CA GLU A 131 7.42 2.83 -2.55
C GLU A 131 7.91 1.41 -2.32
N ARG A 132 8.20 1.03 -1.07
CA ARG A 132 8.54 -0.36 -0.73
C ARG A 132 7.37 -1.29 -1.04
N ILE A 133 6.17 -0.92 -0.59
CA ILE A 133 4.92 -1.64 -0.85
C ILE A 133 4.67 -1.76 -2.35
N GLY A 134 4.71 -0.63 -3.05
CA GLY A 134 4.41 -0.53 -4.47
C GLY A 134 5.40 -1.30 -5.32
N LYS A 135 6.69 -1.29 -4.97
CA LYS A 135 7.72 -2.06 -5.67
C LYS A 135 7.43 -3.56 -5.59
N PHE A 136 7.17 -4.09 -4.39
CA PHE A 136 6.81 -5.50 -4.23
C PHE A 136 5.57 -5.87 -5.04
N ALA A 137 4.51 -5.05 -4.98
CA ALA A 137 3.27 -5.28 -5.72
C ALA A 137 3.48 -5.29 -7.24
N ARG A 138 4.24 -4.33 -7.78
CA ARG A 138 4.58 -4.24 -9.21
C ARG A 138 5.40 -5.43 -9.69
N GLU A 139 6.39 -5.86 -8.92
CA GLU A 139 7.28 -6.97 -9.28
C GLU A 139 6.60 -8.36 -9.15
N ASN A 140 5.39 -8.38 -8.60
CA ASN A 140 4.54 -9.55 -8.46
C ASN A 140 3.21 -9.43 -9.23
N ASP A 141 3.09 -8.49 -10.16
CA ASP A 141 1.88 -8.32 -11.00
C ASP A 141 0.57 -8.14 -10.20
N MET A 142 0.65 -7.62 -8.97
CA MET A 142 -0.50 -7.33 -8.11
C MET A 142 -0.83 -5.83 -8.16
N ARG A 143 -1.35 -5.37 -9.30
CA ARG A 143 -1.50 -3.95 -9.57
C ARG A 143 -2.37 -3.23 -8.54
N THR A 144 -3.48 -3.82 -8.15
CA THR A 144 -4.42 -3.22 -7.17
C THR A 144 -3.88 -3.25 -5.74
N CYS A 145 -2.89 -4.10 -5.46
CA CYS A 145 -2.15 -4.11 -4.20
C CYS A 145 -1.02 -3.08 -4.15
N GLN A 146 -0.99 -2.08 -5.04
CA GLN A 146 -0.15 -0.91 -4.86
C GLN A 146 -0.76 0.03 -3.80
N PRO A 147 0.04 0.85 -3.10
CA PRO A 147 -0.49 1.81 -2.14
C PRO A 147 -1.45 2.79 -2.83
N PRO A 148 -2.60 3.11 -2.22
CA PRO A 148 -3.48 4.17 -2.73
C PRO A 148 -2.77 5.52 -2.85
N LEU A 149 -2.97 6.20 -3.98
CA LEU A 149 -2.46 7.54 -4.26
C LEU A 149 -3.51 8.65 -3.98
N ASP A 150 -4.47 8.37 -3.10
CA ASP A 150 -5.63 9.22 -2.81
C ASP A 150 -5.35 10.39 -1.85
N LEU A 151 -4.15 10.41 -1.24
CA LEU A 151 -3.70 11.41 -0.27
C LEU A 151 -2.50 12.24 -0.73
N SER A 152 -1.80 11.79 -1.77
CA SER A 152 -0.65 12.45 -2.40
C SER A 152 -1.12 13.65 -3.24
N VAL A 153 -1.15 14.83 -2.60
CA VAL A 153 -1.34 16.14 -3.24
C VAL A 153 -0.48 17.18 -2.54
#